data_AF-A0A1Q7VPR4-F1
#
_entry.id   AF-A0A1Q7VPR4-F1
#
_cell.length_a   1.000
_cell.length_b   1.000
_cell.length_c   1.000
_cell.angle_alpha   90.00
_cell.angle_beta   90.00
_cell.angle_gamma   90.00
#
_symmetry.space_group_name_H-M   'P 1'
#
loop_
_entity.id
_entity.type
_entity.pdbx_description
1 polymer ?
#
loop_
_entity_poly.entity_id
_entity_poly.type
_entity_poly.pdbx_seq_one_letter_code
_entity_poly.pdbx_strand_id
1 'polypeptide(L)' 'MSSIFAYLDPGSSSAILQMIAGGLAAAAVTVKLFWHRILRVLRIRRDEPQAESSSESDAP' A
#
# COMPACT_ATOMS: atom_id res chain seq x y z
N MET A 1 -27.76 32.47 -13.30
CA MET A 1 -26.81 31.86 -14.24
C MET A 1 -25.56 31.48 -13.44
N SER A 2 -25.42 30.21 -13.11
CA SER A 2 -24.45 29.68 -12.14
C SER A 2 -23.10 29.44 -12.83
N SER A 3 -22.15 30.36 -12.67
CA SER A 3 -20.78 30.19 -13.16
C SER A 3 -19.91 29.51 -12.10
N ILE A 4 -20.10 28.19 -11.93
CA ILE A 4 -19.26 27.33 -11.07
C ILE A 4 -17.87 27.07 -11.70
N PHE A 5 -17.63 27.52 -12.92
CA PHE A 5 -16.39 27.30 -13.67
C PHE A 5 -15.18 28.14 -13.23
N ALA A 6 -15.30 29.00 -12.22
CA ALA A 6 -14.19 29.81 -11.71
C ALA A 6 -13.11 29.00 -10.93
N TYR A 7 -13.35 27.71 -10.64
CA TYR A 7 -12.38 26.82 -10.00
C TYR A 7 -11.35 26.20 -10.98
N LEU A 8 -11.50 26.47 -12.28
CA LEU A 8 -10.66 25.99 -13.37
C LEU A 8 -9.94 27.16 -14.09
N ASP A 9 -9.40 28.15 -13.36
CA ASP A 9 -8.30 28.92 -13.96
C ASP A 9 -7.17 27.91 -14.31
N PRO A 10 -6.60 27.95 -15.53
CA PRO A 10 -5.59 26.99 -15.97
C PRO A 10 -4.41 26.84 -15.00
N GLY A 11 -4.11 27.88 -14.20
CA GLY A 11 -3.09 27.84 -13.15
C GLY A 11 -3.46 26.95 -11.96
N SER A 12 -4.61 27.17 -11.33
CA SER A 12 -5.05 26.39 -10.16
C SER A 12 -5.34 24.93 -10.51
N SER A 13 -5.85 24.67 -11.70
CA SER A 13 -6.15 23.32 -12.18
C SER A 13 -4.89 22.46 -12.27
N SER A 14 -3.81 23.04 -12.79
CA SER A 14 -2.51 22.36 -12.95
C SER A 14 -1.85 22.04 -11.61
N ALA A 15 -1.96 22.95 -10.64
CA ALA A 15 -1.43 22.74 -9.29
C ALA A 15 -2.11 21.57 -8.57
N ILE A 16 -3.43 21.44 -8.71
CA ILE A 16 -4.19 20.31 -8.13
C ILE A 16 -3.74 18.99 -8.76
N LEU A 17 -3.59 18.94 -10.08
CA LEU A 17 -3.12 17.75 -10.78
C LEU A 17 -1.70 17.36 -10.36
N GLN A 18 -0.79 18.34 -10.18
CA GLN A 18 0.56 18.09 -9.67
C GLN A 18 0.57 17.59 -8.23
N MET A 19 -0.28 18.13 -7.36
CA MET A 19 -0.44 17.65 -5.99
C MET A 19 -0.95 16.21 -5.96
N ILE A 20 -1.91 15.86 -6.81
CA ILE A 20 -2.39 14.48 -6.95
C ILE A 20 -1.27 13.57 -7.46
N ALA A 21 -0.56 13.98 -8.53
CA ALA A 21 0.53 13.20 -9.09
C ALA A 21 1.69 13.00 -8.10
N GLY A 22 2.11 14.07 -7.42
CA GLY A 22 3.14 14.03 -6.38
C GLY A 22 2.71 13.20 -5.17
N GLY A 23 1.45 13.33 -4.74
CA GLY A 23 0.86 12.53 -3.67
C GLY A 23 0.81 11.04 -4.00
N LEU A 24 0.41 10.69 -5.23
CA LEU A 24 0.43 9.31 -5.71
C LEU A 24 1.84 8.74 -5.78
N ALA A 25 2.81 9.52 -6.27
CA ALA A 25 4.21 9.11 -6.32
C ALA A 25 4.77 8.87 -4.90
N ALA A 26 4.53 9.78 -3.97
CA ALA A 26 4.95 9.64 -2.58
C ALA A 26 4.28 8.43 -1.91
N ALA A 27 2.98 8.21 -2.15
CA ALA A 27 2.25 7.06 -1.64
C ALA A 27 2.83 5.74 -2.18
N ALA A 28 3.08 5.66 -3.49
CA ALA A 28 3.67 4.49 -4.12
C ALA A 28 5.07 4.17 -3.57
N VAL A 29 5.93 5.19 -3.39
CA VAL A 29 7.25 5.03 -2.79
C VAL A 29 7.14 4.58 -1.33
N THR A 30 6.21 5.15 -0.57
CA THR A 30 5.96 4.77 0.82
C THR A 30 5.51 3.30 0.90
N VAL A 31 4.53 2.89 0.11
CA VAL A 31 4.07 1.49 0.04
C VAL A 31 5.22 0.55 -0.33
N LYS A 32 6.05 0.94 -1.31
CA LYS A 32 7.22 0.16 -1.72
C LYS A 32 8.24 0.02 -0.59
N LEU A 33 8.54 1.09 0.13
CA LEU A 33 9.49 1.08 1.25
C LEU A 33 8.98 0.24 2.43
N PHE A 34 7.67 0.33 2.71
CA PHE A 34 7.03 -0.38 3.82
C PHE A 34 6.42 -1.72 3.43
N TRP A 35 6.70 -2.26 2.24
CA TRP A 35 6.10 -3.48 1.72
C TRP A 35 6.11 -4.65 2.72
N HIS A 36 7.26 -4.91 3.35
CA HIS A 36 7.41 -5.95 4.38
C HIS A 36 6.53 -5.72 5.62
N ARG A 37 6.34 -4.46 6.02
CA ARG A 37 5.49 -4.10 7.17
C ARG A 37 4.01 -4.16 6.80
N ILE A 38 3.65 -3.74 5.59
CA ILE A 38 2.30 -3.87 5.05
C ILE A 38 1.91 -5.34 4.95
N LEU A 39 2.76 -6.20 4.39
CA LEU A 39 2.52 -7.65 4.32
C LEU A 39 2.37 -8.29 5.71
N ARG A 40 3.08 -7.78 6.71
CA ARG A 40 2.96 -8.22 8.11
C ARG A 40 1.64 -7.78 8.74
N VAL A 41 1.24 -6.51 8.55
CA VAL A 41 -0.04 -5.97 9.08
C VAL A 41 -1.23 -6.62 8.39
N LEU A 42 -1.14 -6.85 7.08
CA LEU A 42 -2.17 -7.52 6.30
C LEU A 42 -2.25 -9.03 6.60
N ARG A 43 -1.36 -9.55 7.48
CA ARG A 43 -1.28 -10.95 7.93
C ARG A 43 -1.38 -11.95 6.76
N ILE A 44 -0.93 -11.53 5.57
CA ILE A 44 -1.07 -12.29 4.33
C ILE A 44 -0.09 -13.48 4.30
N ARG A 45 0.94 -13.43 5.16
CA ARG A 45 1.69 -14.61 5.55
C ARG A 45 0.86 -15.36 6.58
N ARG A 46 0.02 -16.27 6.09
CA ARG A 46 -0.35 -17.46 6.85
C ARG A 46 0.98 -18.11 7.19
N ASP A 47 1.40 -18.00 8.44
CA ASP A 47 2.45 -18.86 8.96
C ASP A 47 1.99 -20.28 8.65
N GLU A 48 2.70 -20.96 7.75
CA GLU A 48 2.50 -22.39 7.59
C GLU A 48 2.59 -22.98 8.99
N PRO A 49 1.52 -23.60 9.51
CA PRO A 49 1.67 -24.36 10.73
C PRO A 49 2.75 -25.36 10.42
N GLN A 50 3.87 -25.27 11.14
CA GLN A 50 4.88 -26.30 11.16
C GLN A 50 4.12 -27.60 11.37
N ALA A 51 3.99 -28.38 10.31
CA ALA A 51 3.70 -29.80 10.39
C ALA A 51 5.01 -30.44 10.84
N GLU A 52 5.45 -30.07 12.04
CA GLU A 52 6.34 -30.87 12.86
C GLU A 52 5.50 -32.04 13.36
N SER A 53 5.19 -32.96 12.43
CA SER A 53 4.85 -34.33 12.77
C SER A 53 6.13 -34.96 13.29
N SER A 54 6.33 -34.76 14.58
CA SER A 54 7.01 -35.64 15.51
C SER A 54 6.69 -37.11 15.19
N SER A 55 7.50 -37.71 14.33
CA SER A 55 7.61 -39.16 14.13
C SER A 55 9.08 -39.52 14.02
N GLU A 56 9.87 -39.07 15.00
CA GLU A 56 11.21 -39.59 15.27
C GLU A 56 11.32 -39.69 16.80
N SER A 57 10.67 -40.70 17.36
CA SER A 57 10.86 -41.07 18.75
C SER A 57 10.50 -42.54 18.93
N ASP A 58 11.56 -43.33 19.08
CA ASP A 58 11.63 -44.62 19.77
C ASP A 58 10.83 -45.81 19.18
N ALA A 59 11.37 -47.01 19.01
CA ALA A 59 12.68 -47.63 19.23
C ALA A 59 12.54 -49.12 18.74
N PRO A 60 13.33 -50.05 19.26
CA PRO A 60 14.60 -50.61 18.77
C PRO A 60 14.47 -51.75 17.75
#